data_AF-A0A937H4H5-F1
#
_entry.id   AF-A0A937H4H5-F1
#
_cell.length_a   1.000
_cell.length_b   1.000
_cell.length_c   1.000
_cell.angle_alpha   90.00
_cell.angle_beta   90.00
_cell.angle_gamma   90.00
#
_symmetry.space_group_name_H-M   'P 1'
#
loop_
_entity.id
_entity.type
_entity.pdbx_description
1 polymer ?
#
loop_
_entity_poly.entity_id
_entity_poly.type
_entity_poly.pdbx_seq_one_letter_code
_entity_poly.pdbx_strand_id
1 'polypeptide(L)'
;MKKILLICFLFSISVYSQENKNYFVHLSSDPMVNPSAAIMSIHAASEALSQGHDVTYFAAGDGVKILMKNVIRNLHTVTHHGGNSDRISKMAGRKLLEFSNSGGIIHVSEGSFLTYGITKENYK
;
A
#
# COMPACT_ATOMS: atom_id res chain seq x y z
N MET A 1 -23.45 -35.34 16.32
CA MET A 1 -23.66 -33.93 16.72
C MET A 1 -22.38 -33.10 16.69
N LYS A 2 -21.26 -33.49 17.32
CA LYS A 2 -20.00 -32.72 17.31
C LYS A 2 -19.44 -32.38 15.91
N LYS A 3 -19.56 -33.31 14.94
CA LYS A 3 -19.08 -33.10 13.55
C LYS A 3 -19.92 -32.08 12.77
N ILE A 4 -21.22 -31.98 13.05
CA ILE A 4 -22.10 -30.99 12.40
C ILE A 4 -21.82 -29.59 12.95
N LEU A 5 -21.58 -29.47 14.25
CA LEU A 5 -21.20 -28.21 14.89
C LEU A 5 -19.87 -27.67 14.32
N LEU A 6 -18.91 -28.55 14.05
CA LEU A 6 -17.62 -28.20 13.44
C LEU A 6 -17.80 -27.70 12.00
N ILE A 7 -18.70 -28.30 11.22
CA ILE A 7 -19.01 -27.86 9.85
C ILE A 7 -19.69 -26.48 9.88
N CYS A 8 -20.63 -26.23 10.79
CA CYS A 8 -21.24 -24.91 10.96
C CYS A 8 -20.21 -23.84 11.37
N PHE A 9 -19.25 -24.20 12.23
CA PHE A 9 -18.16 -23.31 12.62
C PHE A 9 -17.23 -22.99 11.44
N LEU A 10 -16.88 -23.99 10.63
CA LEU A 10 -16.06 -23.83 9.41
C LEU A 10 -16.77 -23.03 8.31
N PHE A 11 -18.11 -23.05 8.26
CA PHE A 11 -18.88 -22.17 7.37
C PHE A 11 -18.98 -20.74 7.91
N SER A 12 -19.05 -20.54 9.22
CA SER A 12 -19.10 -19.18 9.79
C SER A 12 -17.84 -18.36 9.56
N ILE A 13 -16.66 -18.99 9.46
CA ILE A 13 -15.43 -18.31 9.01
C ILE A 13 -15.41 -18.02 7.51
N SER A 14 -16.20 -18.72 6.70
CA SER A 14 -16.35 -18.42 5.25
C SER A 14 -17.32 -17.28 4.96
N VAL A 15 -18.09 -16.82 5.95
CA VAL A 15 -19.10 -15.74 5.82
C VAL A 15 -18.51 -14.36 6.17
N TYR A 16 -17.20 -14.24 6.32
CA TYR A 16 -16.52 -12.97 6.02
C TYR A 16 -16.43 -12.74 4.50
N SER A 17 -17.53 -12.95 3.79
CA SER A 17 -17.85 -12.06 2.68
C SER A 17 -18.23 -10.73 3.34
N GLN A 18 -17.24 -9.98 3.83
CA GLN A 18 -17.47 -8.56 4.04
C GLN A 18 -18.01 -8.06 2.69
N GLU A 19 -19.15 -7.38 2.69
CA GLU A 19 -19.61 -6.69 1.49
C GLU A 19 -18.41 -6.01 0.83
N ASN A 20 -18.29 -6.13 -0.50
CA ASN A 20 -17.25 -5.39 -1.19
C ASN A 20 -17.45 -3.90 -0.85
N LYS A 21 -16.41 -3.29 -0.31
CA LYS A 21 -16.37 -1.89 0.12
C LYS A 21 -15.37 -1.17 -0.75
N ASN A 22 -15.62 0.12 -0.91
CA ASN A 22 -14.67 1.03 -1.51
C ASN A 22 -13.79 1.65 -0.41
N TYR A 23 -12.49 1.36 -0.43
CA TYR A 23 -11.52 1.99 0.46
C TYR A 23 -10.72 3.06 -0.27
N PHE A 24 -10.57 4.21 0.38
CA PHE A 24 -9.69 5.28 -0.04
C PHE A 24 -8.52 5.39 0.92
N VAL A 25 -7.32 5.06 0.45
CA VAL A 25 -6.08 5.16 1.22
C VAL A 25 -5.32 6.39 0.74
N HIS A 26 -5.12 7.35 1.63
CA HIS A 26 -4.43 8.60 1.31
C HIS A 26 -3.03 8.63 1.95
N LEU A 27 -2.02 8.93 1.15
CA LEU A 27 -0.68 9.28 1.62
C LEU A 27 -0.38 10.74 1.28
N SER A 28 -0.21 11.57 2.31
CA SER A 28 0.18 12.99 2.17
C SER A 28 1.56 13.33 2.72
N SER A 29 2.06 12.55 3.69
CA SER A 29 3.32 12.83 4.37
C SER A 29 4.54 12.41 3.55
N ASP A 30 5.65 13.14 3.70
CA ASP A 30 6.92 12.81 3.07
C ASP A 30 7.39 11.39 3.50
N PRO A 31 7.55 10.43 2.57
CA PRO A 31 8.01 9.08 2.87
C PRO A 31 9.41 9.02 3.50
N MET A 32 10.24 10.02 3.28
CA MET A 32 11.59 10.09 3.86
C MET A 32 11.59 10.69 5.28
N VAL A 33 10.51 11.36 5.68
CA VAL A 33 10.33 11.89 7.05
C VAL A 33 9.48 10.93 7.89
N ASN A 34 8.45 10.34 7.30
CA ASN A 34 7.57 9.38 7.94
C ASN A 34 7.47 8.08 7.11
N PRO A 35 8.54 7.26 7.11
CA PRO A 35 8.56 6.01 6.33
C PRO A 35 7.52 5.02 6.82
N SER A 36 7.18 5.03 8.11
CA SER A 36 6.14 4.17 8.69
C SER A 36 4.77 4.43 8.05
N ALA A 37 4.37 5.70 7.90
CA ALA A 37 3.11 6.04 7.25
C ALA A 37 3.11 5.62 5.77
N ALA A 38 4.21 5.86 5.05
CA ALA A 38 4.34 5.46 3.65
C ALA A 38 4.23 3.94 3.47
N ILE A 39 4.99 3.15 4.23
CA ILE A 39 4.96 1.68 4.16
C ILE A 39 3.57 1.17 4.56
N MET A 40 3.02 1.67 5.67
CA MET A 40 1.72 1.18 6.15
C MET A 40 0.58 1.52 5.22
N SER A 41 0.60 2.68 4.55
CA SER A 41 -0.41 3.03 3.55
C SER A 41 -0.47 2.00 2.42
N ILE A 42 0.70 1.59 1.88
CA ILE A 42 0.79 0.58 0.81
C ILE A 42 0.32 -0.79 1.32
N HIS A 43 0.73 -1.17 2.53
CA HIS A 43 0.35 -2.45 3.13
C HIS A 43 -1.15 -2.54 3.40
N ALA A 44 -1.75 -1.50 3.97
CA ALA A 44 -3.19 -1.47 4.25
C ALA A 44 -4.01 -1.51 2.95
N ALA A 45 -3.58 -0.77 1.91
CA ALA A 45 -4.22 -0.81 0.60
C ALA A 45 -4.13 -2.21 -0.03
N SER A 46 -2.95 -2.84 0.05
CA SER A 46 -2.73 -4.19 -0.48
C SER A 46 -3.55 -5.24 0.27
N GLU A 47 -3.64 -5.13 1.59
CA GLU A 47 -4.42 -6.05 2.43
C GLU A 47 -5.91 -5.95 2.11
N ALA A 48 -6.46 -4.74 2.09
CA ALA A 48 -7.86 -4.53 1.74
C ALA A 48 -8.18 -5.06 0.33
N LEU A 49 -7.30 -4.84 -0.65
CA LEU A 49 -7.46 -5.39 -2.00
C LEU A 49 -7.46 -6.92 -1.99
N SER A 50 -6.53 -7.54 -1.25
CA SER A 50 -6.45 -9.00 -1.14
C SER A 50 -7.66 -9.65 -0.45
N GLN A 51 -8.37 -8.88 0.38
CA GLN A 51 -9.63 -9.27 1.02
C GLN A 51 -10.85 -9.12 0.09
N GLY A 52 -10.65 -8.72 -1.17
CA GLY A 52 -11.69 -8.64 -2.19
C GLY A 52 -12.44 -7.31 -2.24
N HIS A 53 -11.83 -6.24 -1.71
CA HIS A 53 -12.40 -4.90 -1.73
C HIS A 53 -11.86 -4.05 -2.89
N ASP A 54 -12.65 -3.07 -3.31
CA ASP A 54 -12.20 -2.05 -4.27
C ASP A 54 -11.37 -0.99 -3.53
N VAL A 55 -10.13 -0.78 -3.96
CA VAL A 55 -9.20 0.10 -3.25
C VAL A 55 -8.60 1.13 -4.18
N THR A 56 -8.74 2.40 -3.78
CA THR A 56 -8.03 3.53 -4.36
C THR A 56 -6.93 3.99 -3.43
N TYR A 57 -5.70 3.99 -3.92
CA TYR A 57 -4.54 4.61 -3.27
C TYR A 57 -4.29 5.99 -3.89
N PHE A 58 -4.39 7.05 -3.09
CA PHE A 58 -4.16 8.41 -3.53
C PHE A 58 -2.92 9.01 -2.87
N ALA A 59 -1.95 9.42 -3.66
CA ALA A 59 -0.76 10.11 -3.19
C ALA A 59 -0.83 11.62 -3.52
N ALA A 60 -0.72 12.47 -2.51
CA ALA A 60 -0.74 13.92 -2.66
C ALA A 60 0.29 14.58 -1.73
N GLY A 61 0.52 15.89 -1.89
CA GLY A 61 1.57 16.60 -1.15
C GLY A 61 2.93 15.92 -1.31
N ASP A 62 3.72 15.89 -0.24
CA ASP A 62 5.01 15.19 -0.20
C ASP A 62 4.87 13.67 -0.34
N GLY A 63 3.69 13.11 -0.06
CA GLY A 63 3.38 11.69 -0.23
C GLY A 63 3.61 11.18 -1.65
N VAL A 64 3.46 12.03 -2.67
CA VAL A 64 3.68 11.66 -4.08
C VAL A 64 5.11 11.19 -4.36
N LYS A 65 6.08 11.63 -3.55
CA LYS A 65 7.49 11.22 -3.63
C LYS A 65 7.66 9.70 -3.49
N ILE A 66 6.69 8.97 -2.91
CA ILE A 66 6.73 7.50 -2.81
C ILE A 66 6.85 6.80 -4.17
N LEU A 67 6.43 7.47 -5.24
CA LEU A 67 6.49 6.95 -6.60
C LEU A 67 7.87 7.12 -7.27
N MET A 68 8.77 7.87 -6.63
CA MET A 68 10.12 8.10 -7.12
C MET A 68 11.02 6.91 -6.76
N LYS A 69 11.74 6.37 -7.74
CA LYS A 69 12.66 5.22 -7.59
C LYS A 69 13.63 5.40 -6.43
N ASN A 70 14.25 6.57 -6.34
CA ASN A 70 15.23 6.88 -5.31
C ASN A 70 14.61 6.99 -3.92
N VAL A 71 13.32 7.30 -3.79
CA VAL A 71 12.63 7.39 -2.49
C VAL A 71 12.25 6.00 -2.03
N ILE A 72 11.46 5.26 -2.83
CA ILE A 72 10.96 3.94 -2.41
C ILE A 72 12.08 2.92 -2.17
N ARG A 73 13.17 3.00 -2.94
CA ARG A 73 14.36 2.14 -2.78
C ARG A 73 15.18 2.48 -1.53
N ASN A 74 14.99 3.66 -0.93
CA ASN A 74 15.76 4.14 0.21
C ASN A 74 14.95 4.37 1.49
N LEU A 75 13.67 4.00 1.55
CA LEU A 75 12.89 4.07 2.81
C LEU A 75 13.63 3.45 4.02
N HIS A 76 14.35 2.35 3.82
CA HIS A 76 15.14 1.69 4.85
C HIS A 76 16.20 2.57 5.52
N THR A 77 16.68 3.63 4.86
CA THR A 77 17.71 4.53 5.42
C THR A 77 17.14 5.47 6.48
N VAL A 78 15.82 5.62 6.53
CA VAL A 78 15.11 6.50 7.47
C VAL A 78 14.16 5.72 8.40
N THR A 79 13.99 4.42 8.18
CA THR A 79 13.20 3.55 9.06
C THR A 79 14.03 3.10 10.26
N HIS A 80 13.65 3.54 11.46
CA HIS A 80 14.32 3.14 12.71
C HIS A 80 14.22 1.63 13.03
N HIS A 81 13.15 0.98 12.58
CA HIS A 81 12.90 -0.45 12.81
C HIS A 81 13.07 -1.24 11.51
N GLY A 82 14.02 -2.18 11.46
CA GLY A 82 14.29 -2.97 10.24
C GLY A 82 15.75 -3.34 9.98
N GLY A 83 16.66 -3.02 10.91
CA GLY A 83 18.06 -3.44 10.87
C GLY A 83 18.86 -2.81 9.73
N ASN A 84 18.45 -1.65 9.22
CA ASN A 84 19.06 -0.92 8.10
C ASN A 84 19.24 -1.75 6.81
N SER A 85 18.48 -2.85 6.68
CA SER A 85 18.49 -3.67 5.47
C SER A 85 17.53 -3.11 4.42
N ASP A 86 17.89 -3.19 3.14
CA ASP A 86 17.05 -2.74 2.03
C ASP A 86 15.76 -3.57 1.83
N ARG A 87 15.55 -4.58 2.67
CA ARG A 87 14.42 -5.51 2.61
C ARG A 87 13.08 -4.79 2.66
N ILE A 88 12.93 -3.79 3.54
CA ILE A 88 11.67 -3.05 3.70
C ILE A 88 11.38 -2.17 2.48
N SER A 89 12.40 -1.54 1.91
CA SER A 89 12.31 -0.78 0.66
C SER A 89 11.91 -1.67 -0.51
N LYS A 90 12.57 -2.83 -0.66
CA LYS A 90 12.24 -3.82 -1.70
C LYS A 90 10.81 -4.34 -1.54
N MET A 91 10.37 -4.60 -0.30
CA MET A 91 9.02 -5.04 -0.01
C MET A 91 7.99 -3.97 -0.35
N ALA A 92 8.19 -2.72 0.06
CA ALA A 92 7.29 -1.62 -0.23
C ALA A 92 7.12 -1.40 -1.74
N GLY A 93 8.25 -1.38 -2.48
CA GLY A 93 8.22 -1.28 -3.95
C GLY A 93 7.49 -2.45 -4.61
N ARG A 94 7.72 -3.68 -4.14
CA ARG A 94 7.04 -4.86 -4.65
C ARG A 94 5.53 -4.80 -4.39
N LYS A 95 5.12 -4.45 -3.17
CA LYS A 95 3.69 -4.38 -2.81
C LYS A 95 2.95 -3.30 -3.59
N LEU A 96 3.57 -2.14 -3.81
CA LEU A 96 2.96 -1.09 -4.63
C LEU A 96 2.77 -1.56 -6.09
N LEU A 97 3.73 -2.31 -6.63
CA LEU A 97 3.63 -2.90 -7.96
C LEU A 97 2.55 -4.00 -8.01
N GLU A 98 2.54 -4.91 -7.04
CA GLU A 98 1.54 -5.98 -6.91
C GLU A 98 0.13 -5.41 -6.76
N PHE A 99 -0.06 -4.38 -5.93
CA PHE A 99 -1.31 -3.65 -5.76
C PHE A 99 -1.84 -3.14 -7.11
N SER A 100 -1.00 -2.43 -7.88
CA SER A 100 -1.37 -1.93 -9.21
C SER A 100 -1.69 -3.06 -10.20
N ASN A 101 -0.92 -4.15 -10.17
CA ASN A 101 -1.12 -5.28 -11.08
C ASN A 101 -2.35 -6.13 -10.72
N SER A 102 -2.84 -6.04 -9.48
CA SER A 102 -3.96 -6.84 -8.95
C SER A 102 -5.29 -6.08 -8.98
N GLY A 103 -5.38 -4.97 -9.72
CA GLY A 103 -6.61 -4.18 -9.88
C GLY A 103 -6.76 -3.01 -8.91
N GLY A 104 -5.79 -2.78 -8.02
CA GLY A 104 -5.76 -1.58 -7.18
C GLY A 104 -5.52 -0.32 -8.00
N ILE A 105 -6.30 0.73 -7.71
CA ILE A 105 -6.22 1.99 -8.45
C ILE A 105 -5.24 2.92 -7.75
N ILE A 106 -4.24 3.43 -8.46
CA ILE A 106 -3.30 4.45 -7.94
C ILE A 106 -3.60 5.78 -8.62
N HIS A 107 -3.99 6.77 -7.83
CA HIS A 107 -4.15 8.16 -8.24
C HIS A 107 -3.09 9.06 -7.60
N VAL A 108 -2.77 10.16 -8.27
CA VAL A 108 -1.82 11.16 -7.79
C VAL A 108 -2.39 12.55 -7.93
N SER A 109 -2.07 13.43 -6.98
CA SER A 109 -2.31 14.87 -7.13
C SER A 109 -1.40 15.43 -8.23
N GLU A 110 -1.98 15.93 -9.32
CA GLU A 110 -1.26 16.52 -10.45
C GLU A 110 -0.35 17.66 -10.00
N GLY A 111 -0.86 18.60 -9.20
CA GLY A 111 -0.08 19.73 -8.70
C GLY A 111 1.13 19.28 -7.87
N SER A 112 0.98 18.26 -7.03
CA SER A 112 2.08 17.70 -6.25
C SER A 112 3.09 16.96 -7.15
N PHE A 113 2.59 16.18 -8.11
CA PHE A 113 3.41 15.45 -9.07
C PHE A 113 4.29 16.39 -9.90
N LEU A 114 3.73 17.51 -10.36
CA LEU A 114 4.45 18.58 -11.05
C LEU A 114 5.47 19.28 -10.13
N THR A 115 5.08 19.59 -8.89
CA THR A 115 5.94 20.27 -7.91
C THR A 115 7.24 19.50 -7.65
N TYR A 116 7.17 18.17 -7.55
CA TYR A 116 8.36 17.33 -7.30
C TYR A 116 9.03 16.81 -8.57
N GLY A 117 8.59 17.22 -9.76
CA GLY A 117 9.22 16.85 -11.03
C GLY A 117 9.27 15.33 -11.25
N ILE A 118 8.18 14.63 -10.94
CA ILE A 118 8.11 13.19 -11.22
C ILE A 118 7.99 13.01 -12.73
N THR A 119 8.88 12.22 -13.31
CA THR A 119 9.06 11.96 -14.74
C THR A 119 9.05 10.46 -15.00
N LYS A 120 8.89 10.02 -16.25
CA LYS A 120 8.95 8.58 -16.56
C LYS A 120 10.30 7.95 -16.18
N GLU A 121 11.36 8.73 -16.16
CA GLU A 121 12.71 8.30 -15.83
C GLU A 121 12.87 8.01 -14.33
N ASN A 122 12.35 8.90 -13.48
CA ASN A 122 12.39 8.74 -12.02
C ASN A 122 11.15 8.00 -11.44
N TYR A 123 10.14 7.72 -12.26
CA TYR A 123 8.96 6.90 -12.00
C TYR A 123 9.20 5.42 -12.34
N LYS A 124 8.70 4.53 -11.47
CA LYS A 124 8.65 3.05 -11.59
C LYS A 124 9.98 2.30 -11.76
#